data_AF-A0A261D5H5-F1
#
_entry.id   AF-A0A261D5H5-F1
#
_cell.length_a   1.000
_cell.length_b   1.000
_cell.length_c   1.000
_cell.angle_alpha   90.00
_cell.angle_beta   90.00
_cell.angle_gamma   90.00
#
_symmetry.space_group_name_H-M   'P 1'
#
loop_
_entity.id
_entity.type
_entity.pdbx_description
1 polymer ?
#
loop_
_entity_poly.entity_id
_entity_poly.type
_entity_poly.pdbx_seq_one_letter_code
_entity_poly.pdbx_strand_id
1 'polypeptide(L)'
;MKKTAAVDAKGLTLSVYRNAEYATDFTLGGLTGRHNAVTLIGFQTPDDEDEDRAFYPLLGMHVTRLPKGCEVFAPTEHAPAVILRYSAALDTRAPRQMHLAPVDAGPRRGMAGGNYAGTSDSRLPELMEQLTGYRQHIISVHDRFEG
;
A
#
# COMPACT_ATOMS: atom_id res chain seq x y z
N MET A 1 24.67 -5.29 -1.15
CA MET A 1 23.23 -5.52 -1.36
C MET A 1 22.57 -5.81 -0.01
N LYS A 2 21.84 -4.85 0.57
CA LYS A 2 21.13 -5.04 1.84
C LYS A 2 19.78 -5.72 1.57
N LYS A 3 19.77 -7.06 1.51
CA LYS A 3 18.57 -7.87 1.73
C LYS A 3 18.22 -7.74 3.21
N THR A 4 17.29 -6.87 3.60
CA THR A 4 17.04 -6.68 5.03
C THR A 4 15.58 -6.37 5.34
N ALA A 5 14.97 -7.29 6.10
CA ALA A 5 13.84 -7.17 7.02
C ALA A 5 12.37 -7.26 6.53
N ALA A 6 12.04 -7.32 5.24
CA ALA A 6 10.67 -7.69 4.80
C ALA A 6 10.32 -9.18 5.07
N VAL A 7 11.24 -9.93 5.68
CA VAL A 7 11.31 -11.40 5.66
C VAL A 7 10.19 -12.08 6.45
N ASP A 8 9.55 -11.38 7.41
CA ASP A 8 8.45 -11.94 8.22
C ASP A 8 7.11 -11.18 8.10
N ALA A 9 7.06 -10.10 7.30
CA ALA A 9 5.81 -9.39 7.08
C ALA A 9 4.87 -10.27 6.23
N LYS A 10 3.63 -10.46 6.68
CA LYS A 10 2.59 -11.15 5.92
C LYS A 10 1.40 -10.25 5.71
N GLY A 11 0.67 -10.50 4.64
CA GLY A 11 -0.41 -9.63 4.23
C GLY A 11 -1.31 -10.22 3.16
N LEU A 12 -1.99 -9.33 2.44
CA LEU A 12 -2.92 -9.69 1.37
C LEU A 12 -2.27 -9.44 0.01
N THR A 13 -2.31 -10.46 -0.86
CA THR A 13 -1.88 -10.30 -2.25
C THR A 13 -2.98 -9.62 -3.06
N LEU A 14 -2.63 -8.55 -3.74
CA LEU A 14 -3.50 -7.75 -4.57
C LEU A 14 -3.04 -7.88 -6.03
N SER A 15 -4.00 -8.05 -6.94
CA SER A 15 -3.74 -8.00 -8.39
C SER A 15 -3.63 -6.55 -8.84
N VAL A 16 -2.66 -6.26 -9.70
CA VAL A 16 -2.47 -4.93 -10.31
C VAL A 16 -3.37 -4.81 -11.55
N TYR A 17 -4.20 -3.78 -11.58
CA TYR A 17 -5.04 -3.42 -12.71
C TYR A 17 -4.43 -2.23 -13.43
N ARG A 18 -4.31 -2.35 -14.76
CA ARG A 18 -3.79 -1.32 -15.66
C ARG A 18 -4.85 -1.01 -16.70
N ASN A 19 -4.82 0.20 -17.24
CA ASN A 19 -5.67 0.53 -18.38
C ASN A 19 -5.19 -0.28 -19.59
N ALA A 20 -6.08 -1.11 -20.17
CA ALA A 20 -5.76 -1.96 -21.31
C ALA A 20 -5.54 -1.17 -22.62
N GLU A 21 -6.08 0.04 -22.73
CA GLU A 21 -5.90 0.90 -23.91
C GLU A 21 -4.52 1.56 -23.95
N TYR A 22 -3.88 1.71 -22.78
CA TYR A 22 -2.59 2.35 -22.67
C TYR A 22 -1.49 1.30 -22.53
N ALA A 23 -0.72 1.11 -23.61
CA ALA A 23 0.49 0.28 -23.58
C ALA A 23 1.69 0.95 -22.87
N THR A 24 1.54 2.22 -22.49
CA THR A 24 2.60 3.04 -21.90
C THR A 24 2.59 2.95 -20.37
N ASP A 25 3.77 2.76 -19.78
CA ASP A 25 3.95 2.86 -18.33
C ASP A 25 4.03 4.33 -17.88
N PHE A 26 2.98 4.81 -17.18
CA PHE A 26 2.94 6.15 -16.61
C PHE A 26 3.49 6.24 -15.18
N THR A 27 3.96 5.12 -14.62
CA THR A 27 4.60 5.06 -13.30
C THR A 27 6.08 5.45 -13.33
N LEU A 28 6.67 5.64 -14.52
CA LEU A 28 8.10 5.90 -14.72
C LEU A 28 8.99 4.75 -14.19
N GLY A 29 8.63 3.50 -14.48
CA GLY A 29 9.35 2.33 -13.96
C GLY A 29 9.02 2.02 -12.50
N GLY A 30 7.90 2.55 -12.00
CA GLY A 30 7.36 2.28 -10.68
C GLY A 30 7.05 0.80 -10.47
N LEU A 31 6.67 0.46 -9.25
CA LEU A 31 6.47 -0.91 -8.80
C LEU A 31 5.36 -1.61 -9.62
N THR A 32 4.22 -0.97 -9.81
CA THR A 32 3.09 -1.48 -10.58
C THR A 32 3.29 -1.39 -12.09
N GLY A 33 4.25 -0.61 -12.57
CA GLY A 33 4.72 -0.70 -13.97
C GLY A 33 5.42 -2.03 -14.26
N ARG A 34 6.02 -2.66 -13.23
CA ARG A 34 6.87 -3.86 -13.36
C ARG A 34 6.26 -5.15 -12.83
N HIS A 35 5.30 -5.07 -11.91
CA HIS A 35 4.75 -6.23 -11.19
C HIS A 35 3.24 -6.36 -11.39
N ASN A 36 2.75 -7.59 -11.62
CA ASN A 36 1.32 -7.87 -11.81
C ASN A 36 0.56 -8.10 -10.49
N ALA A 37 1.28 -8.20 -9.39
CA ALA A 37 0.73 -8.33 -8.06
C ALA A 37 1.58 -7.54 -7.07
N VAL A 38 0.98 -7.23 -5.92
CA VAL A 38 1.64 -6.61 -4.77
C VAL A 38 1.13 -7.24 -3.48
N THR A 39 1.88 -7.13 -2.39
CA THR A 39 1.44 -7.63 -1.08
C THR A 39 1.24 -6.46 -0.13
N LEU A 40 -0.01 -6.17 0.24
CA LEU A 40 -0.36 -5.20 1.27
C LEU A 40 0.03 -5.76 2.63
N ILE A 41 0.99 -5.14 3.32
CA ILE A 41 1.54 -5.66 4.60
C ILE A 41 1.17 -4.83 5.84
N GLY A 42 0.51 -3.69 5.65
CA GLY A 42 0.18 -2.78 6.73
C GLY A 42 -0.45 -1.49 6.22
N PHE A 43 -0.79 -0.61 7.14
CA PHE A 43 -1.30 0.72 6.83
C PHE A 43 -0.61 1.78 7.67
N GLN A 44 -0.67 3.02 7.20
CA GLN A 44 -0.12 4.20 7.84
C GLN A 44 -1.22 5.26 7.90
N THR A 45 -1.51 5.76 9.11
CA THR A 45 -2.39 6.90 9.36
C THR A 45 -1.59 8.15 9.77
N PRO A 46 -2.16 9.37 9.70
CA PRO A 46 -1.48 10.57 10.16
C PRO A 46 -1.18 10.50 11.67
N ASP A 47 -2.06 9.85 12.44
CA ASP A 47 -1.93 9.66 13.89
C ASP A 47 -0.97 8.53 14.29
N ASP A 48 -0.31 7.85 13.35
CA ASP A 48 0.72 6.83 13.68
C ASP A 48 2.03 7.48 14.21
N GLU A 49 2.00 8.74 14.65
CA GLU A 49 3.05 9.40 15.44
C GLU A 49 3.02 8.97 16.94
N ASP A 50 2.05 8.14 17.36
CA ASP A 50 1.88 7.67 18.74
C ASP A 50 2.75 6.44 19.08
N GLU A 51 3.44 6.47 20.23
CA GLU A 51 4.60 5.60 20.57
C GLU A 51 4.27 4.11 20.80
N ASP A 52 2.98 3.73 20.95
CA ASP A 52 2.55 2.39 21.38
C ASP A 52 2.14 1.42 20.24
N ARG A 53 2.29 1.79 18.96
CA ARG A 53 1.90 0.92 17.83
C ARG A 53 3.07 0.11 17.30
N ALA A 54 2.81 -1.18 17.04
CA ALA A 54 3.80 -2.17 16.58
C ALA A 54 4.69 -1.63 15.46
N PHE A 55 5.91 -1.25 15.84
CA PHE A 55 6.91 -0.66 14.98
C PHE A 55 7.45 -1.68 13.99
N TYR A 56 7.45 -1.33 12.70
CA TYR A 56 8.31 -2.00 11.72
C TYR A 56 9.62 -1.20 11.61
N PRO A 57 10.76 -1.71 12.13
CA PRO A 57 12.07 -1.04 12.08
C PRO A 57 12.66 -0.93 10.67
N LEU A 58 11.89 -1.32 9.66
CA LEU A 58 12.34 -1.58 8.32
C LEU A 58 12.77 -0.33 7.56
N LEU A 59 12.19 0.84 7.86
CA LEU A 59 12.27 2.02 6.98
C LEU A 59 12.14 3.40 7.67
N GLY A 60 12.23 3.48 9.00
CA GLY A 60 12.04 4.75 9.71
C GLY A 60 10.62 5.32 9.57
N MET A 61 9.62 4.45 9.36
CA MET A 61 8.21 4.81 9.26
C MET A 61 7.39 3.99 10.26
N HIS A 62 6.42 4.63 10.90
CA HIS A 62 5.41 3.95 11.69
C HIS A 62 4.38 3.34 10.74
N VAL A 63 4.33 2.01 10.67
CA VAL A 63 3.37 1.25 9.86
C VAL A 63 2.64 0.31 10.81
N THR A 64 1.34 0.47 10.91
CA THR A 64 0.49 -0.43 11.67
C THR A 64 0.31 -1.75 10.91
N ARG A 65 0.53 -2.87 11.63
CA ARG A 65 0.30 -4.23 11.10
C ARG A 65 -1.15 -4.41 10.67
N LEU A 66 -1.36 -5.23 9.64
CA LEU A 66 -2.71 -5.69 9.34
C LEU A 66 -3.27 -6.54 10.50
N PRO A 67 -4.60 -6.60 10.65
CA PRO A 67 -5.22 -7.57 11.55
C PRO A 67 -4.76 -8.99 11.21
N LYS A 68 -4.61 -9.86 12.22
CA LYS A 68 -4.07 -11.22 12.06
C LYS A 68 -4.76 -12.05 10.96
N GLY A 69 -6.07 -11.86 10.73
CA GLY A 69 -6.81 -12.54 9.67
C GLY A 69 -6.39 -12.15 8.24
N CYS A 70 -5.72 -11.01 8.08
CA CYS A 70 -5.18 -10.49 6.83
C CYS A 70 -3.69 -10.83 6.61
N GLU A 71 -2.99 -11.40 7.60
CA GLU A 71 -1.56 -11.73 7.54
C GLU A 71 -1.31 -13.11 6.90
N VAL A 72 -1.53 -13.23 5.58
CA VAL A 72 -1.64 -14.54 4.91
C VAL A 72 -0.41 -14.86 4.07
N PHE A 73 -0.03 -13.93 3.19
CA PHE A 73 1.00 -14.11 2.19
C PHE A 73 2.22 -13.25 2.52
N ALA A 74 3.41 -13.84 2.44
CA ALA A 74 4.64 -13.06 2.50
C ALA A 74 4.88 -12.34 1.16
N PRO A 75 5.42 -11.10 1.17
CA PRO A 75 5.90 -10.45 -0.05
C PRO A 75 6.94 -11.31 -0.78
N THR A 76 6.92 -11.22 -2.11
CA THR A 76 7.87 -11.93 -2.97
C THR A 76 8.45 -11.00 -4.02
N GLU A 77 9.42 -11.47 -4.81
CA GLU A 77 9.93 -10.70 -5.95
C GLU A 77 8.86 -10.47 -7.03
N HIS A 78 7.83 -11.31 -7.12
CA HIS A 78 6.72 -11.15 -8.06
C HIS A 78 5.54 -10.33 -7.50
N ALA A 79 5.43 -10.29 -6.17
CA ALA A 79 4.44 -9.51 -5.43
C ALA A 79 5.15 -8.71 -4.32
N PRO A 80 5.83 -7.60 -4.68
CA PRO A 80 6.56 -6.80 -3.72
C PRO A 80 5.63 -6.11 -2.72
N ALA A 81 6.20 -5.74 -1.57
CA ALA A 81 5.45 -5.19 -0.46
C ALA A 81 4.96 -3.75 -0.72
N VAL A 82 3.72 -3.48 -0.36
CA VAL A 82 3.09 -2.15 -0.33
C VAL A 82 2.41 -1.93 1.01
N ILE A 83 2.21 -0.66 1.35
CA ILE A 83 1.39 -0.23 2.49
C ILE A 83 0.23 0.63 2.02
N LEU A 84 -0.85 0.63 2.79
CA LEU A 84 -1.93 1.57 2.61
C LEU A 84 -1.59 2.88 3.34
N ARG A 85 -1.51 3.99 2.63
CA ARG A 85 -1.49 5.32 3.23
C ARG A 85 -2.90 5.85 3.27
N TYR A 86 -3.38 6.13 4.47
CA TYR A 86 -4.69 6.68 4.72
C TYR A 86 -4.54 8.00 5.48
N SER A 87 -5.25 9.03 5.04
CA SER A 87 -5.43 10.28 5.79
C SER A 87 -6.90 10.48 6.05
N ALA A 88 -7.28 10.43 7.33
CA ALA A 88 -8.65 10.61 7.80
C ALA A 88 -9.07 12.08 7.91
N ALA A 89 -8.22 13.01 7.44
CA ALA A 89 -8.32 14.46 7.66
C ALA A 89 -9.75 14.95 7.94
N LEU A 90 -9.96 15.38 9.18
CA LEU A 90 -11.21 16.01 9.63
C LEU A 90 -11.28 17.49 9.23
N ASP A 91 -10.16 18.04 8.74
CA ASP A 91 -10.09 19.37 8.18
C ASP A 91 -10.70 19.39 6.77
N THR A 92 -11.73 20.21 6.56
CA THR A 92 -12.40 20.39 5.27
C THR A 92 -11.47 20.96 4.19
N ARG A 93 -10.28 21.46 4.56
CA ARG A 93 -9.24 21.93 3.63
C ARG A 93 -8.34 20.82 3.09
N ALA A 94 -8.34 19.63 3.69
CA ALA A 94 -7.57 18.49 3.23
C ALA A 94 -8.51 17.30 2.99
N PRO A 95 -8.75 16.90 1.73
CA PRO A 95 -9.63 15.76 1.46
C PRO A 95 -9.03 14.49 2.05
N ARG A 96 -9.91 13.57 2.47
CA ARG A 96 -9.49 12.21 2.80
C ARG A 96 -8.77 11.60 1.61
N GLN A 97 -7.61 11.02 1.86
CA GLN A 97 -6.81 10.39 0.82
C GLN A 97 -6.48 8.96 1.23
N MET A 98 -6.59 8.05 0.27
CA MET A 98 -6.22 6.66 0.47
C MET A 98 -5.55 6.13 -0.79
N HIS A 99 -4.35 5.59 -0.64
CA HIS A 99 -3.59 5.00 -1.73
C HIS A 99 -2.61 3.95 -1.22
N LEU A 100 -2.22 3.04 -2.10
CA LEU A 100 -1.11 2.13 -1.85
C LEU A 100 0.21 2.82 -2.20
N ALA A 101 1.24 2.59 -1.40
CA ALA A 101 2.59 3.09 -1.65
C ALA A 101 3.60 1.94 -1.54
N PRO A 102 4.63 1.90 -2.41
CA PRO A 102 5.75 0.98 -2.25
C PRO A 102 6.41 1.14 -0.89
N VAL A 103 6.72 0.03 -0.24
CA VAL A 103 7.42 0.03 1.05
C VAL A 103 8.78 0.71 0.91
N ASP A 104 9.54 0.39 -0.14
CA ASP A 104 10.84 0.99 -0.46
C ASP A 104 10.80 2.49 -0.84
N ALA A 105 9.62 3.08 -1.01
CA ALA A 105 9.48 4.52 -1.20
C ALA A 105 9.90 5.29 0.06
N GLY A 106 9.81 4.67 1.25
CA GLY A 106 10.01 5.36 2.52
C GLY A 106 9.08 6.56 2.64
N PRO A 107 9.49 7.68 3.27
CA PRO A 107 8.62 8.85 3.46
C PRO A 107 8.30 9.62 2.17
N ARG A 108 8.89 9.25 1.03
CA ARG A 108 8.66 9.95 -0.25
C ARG A 108 7.19 9.88 -0.64
N ARG A 109 6.68 10.98 -1.21
CA ARG A 109 5.33 11.04 -1.77
C ARG A 109 5.40 10.66 -3.24
N GLY A 110 4.85 9.49 -3.56
CA GLY A 110 4.60 9.09 -4.94
C GLY A 110 3.31 9.72 -5.46
N MET A 111 3.19 9.78 -6.77
CA MET A 111 1.95 10.14 -7.46
C MET A 111 1.29 8.90 -8.05
N ALA A 112 -0.01 8.98 -8.29
CA ALA A 112 -0.73 7.95 -9.02
C ALA A 112 -0.22 7.88 -10.47
N GLY A 113 0.35 6.74 -10.86
CA GLY A 113 0.74 6.46 -12.24
C GLY A 113 -0.39 5.86 -13.08
N GLY A 114 -1.64 5.97 -12.64
CA GLY A 114 -2.81 5.42 -13.35
C GLY A 114 -3.10 3.92 -13.10
N ASN A 115 -2.27 3.25 -12.29
CA ASN A 115 -2.49 1.86 -11.91
C ASN A 115 -3.23 1.74 -10.57
N TYR A 116 -3.97 0.63 -10.44
CA TYR A 116 -4.70 0.27 -9.24
C TYR A 116 -4.28 -1.12 -8.77
N ALA A 117 -4.56 -1.46 -7.52
CA ALA A 117 -4.47 -2.84 -7.06
C ALA A 117 -5.67 -3.22 -6.20
N GLY A 118 -6.07 -4.49 -6.28
CA GLY A 118 -7.23 -4.98 -5.56
C GLY A 118 -7.33 -6.50 -5.49
N THR A 119 -8.38 -7.00 -4.86
CA THR A 119 -8.60 -8.44 -4.69
C THR A 119 -10.09 -8.79 -4.64
N SER A 120 -10.44 -10.02 -5.01
CA SER A 120 -11.77 -10.61 -4.79
C SER A 120 -11.94 -11.18 -3.39
N ASP A 121 -10.86 -11.22 -2.59
CA ASP A 121 -10.86 -11.65 -1.20
C ASP A 121 -11.65 -10.67 -0.32
N SER A 122 -12.57 -11.18 0.52
CA SER A 122 -13.42 -10.33 1.38
C SER A 122 -12.65 -9.63 2.50
N ARG A 123 -11.43 -10.07 2.80
CA ARG A 123 -10.61 -9.48 3.87
C ARG A 123 -10.19 -8.04 3.57
N LEU A 124 -9.94 -7.71 2.30
CA LEU A 124 -9.61 -6.32 1.94
C LEU A 124 -10.79 -5.35 2.17
N PRO A 125 -11.99 -5.56 1.59
CA PRO A 125 -13.10 -4.64 1.79
C PRO A 125 -13.56 -4.60 3.26
N GLU A 126 -13.48 -5.71 4.01
CA GLU A 126 -13.73 -5.71 5.46
C GLU A 126 -12.72 -4.83 6.21
N LEU A 127 -11.42 -4.92 5.88
CA LEU A 127 -10.39 -4.05 6.43
C LEU A 127 -10.65 -2.57 6.06
N MET A 128 -11.03 -2.28 4.81
CA MET A 128 -11.32 -0.91 4.38
C MET A 128 -12.55 -0.34 5.10
N GLU A 129 -13.59 -1.15 5.31
CA GLU A 129 -14.78 -0.77 6.06
C GLU A 129 -14.44 -0.43 7.51
N GLN A 130 -13.57 -1.22 8.15
CA GLN A 130 -13.08 -0.93 9.51
C GLN A 130 -12.27 0.36 9.60
N LEU A 131 -11.40 0.64 8.61
CA LEU A 131 -10.52 1.81 8.62
C LEU A 131 -11.23 3.11 8.19
N THR A 132 -12.17 3.01 7.25
CA THR A 132 -12.71 4.19 6.55
C THR A 132 -14.23 4.34 6.65
N GLY A 133 -14.94 3.30 7.09
CA GLY A 133 -16.40 3.21 7.05
C GLY A 133 -16.97 2.80 5.68
N TYR A 134 -16.12 2.52 4.68
CA TYR A 134 -16.56 2.14 3.33
C TYR A 134 -15.84 0.89 2.84
N ARG A 135 -16.58 -0.01 2.18
CA ARG A 135 -16.01 -1.16 1.50
C ARG A 135 -15.32 -0.74 0.20
N GLN A 136 -14.05 -1.10 0.06
CA GLN A 136 -13.31 -0.89 -1.18
C GLN A 136 -12.52 -2.15 -1.54
N HIS A 137 -12.62 -2.55 -2.81
CA HIS A 137 -11.93 -3.74 -3.34
C HIS A 137 -10.70 -3.39 -4.16
N ILE A 138 -10.58 -2.14 -4.59
CA ILE A 138 -9.57 -1.64 -5.52
C ILE A 138 -9.11 -0.27 -5.02
N ILE A 139 -7.80 -0.06 -4.99
CA ILE A 139 -7.17 1.14 -4.43
C ILE A 139 -6.13 1.64 -5.43
N SER A 140 -6.02 2.96 -5.62
CA SER A 140 -4.98 3.54 -6.47
C SER A 140 -3.59 3.27 -5.90
N VAL A 141 -2.60 3.11 -6.77
CA VAL A 141 -1.20 2.95 -6.36
C VAL A 141 -0.40 4.20 -6.71
N HIS A 142 0.29 4.75 -5.71
CA HIS A 142 1.13 5.92 -5.82
C HIS A 142 2.59 5.52 -5.82
N ASP A 143 3.08 5.12 -6.98
CA ASP A 143 4.43 4.61 -7.20
C ASP A 143 5.18 5.32 -8.33
N ARG A 144 4.63 6.42 -8.85
CA ARG A 144 5.34 7.35 -9.74
C ARG A 144 6.19 8.30 -8.90
N PHE A 145 7.50 8.30 -9.13
CA PHE A 145 8.43 9.23 -8.49
C PHE A 145 9.16 10.04 -9.56
N GLU A 146 8.98 11.35 -9.51
CA GLU A 146 9.72 12.29 -10.36
C GLU A 146 10.95 12.79 -9.59
N GLY A 147 12.06 12.98 -10.30
CA GLY A 147 13.33 13.42 -9.77
C GLY A 147 14.02 14.38 -10.72
#